data_AF-A0A970D863-F1
#
_entry.id   AF-A0A970D863-F1
#
_cell.length_a   1.000
_cell.length_b   1.000
_cell.length_c   1.000
_cell.angle_alpha   90.00
_cell.angle_beta   90.00
_cell.angle_gamma   90.00
#
_symmetry.space_group_name_H-M   'P 1'
#
loop_
_entity.id
_entity.type
_entity.pdbx_description
1 polymer ?
#
loop_
_entity_poly.entity_id
_entity_poly.type
_entity_poly.pdbx_seq_one_letter_code
_entity_poly.pdbx_strand_id
1 'polypeptide(L)'
;MAQPIRFVHCAGFRFDSPEWEGPPSWAETRNQDLWQAFEQVLTLCRTEKAHLLFITGDLFQQEYTRKYTVGRVAKALAELEDIRVFIVPGESDPLVISSVYRLTNWPANVHIFVGNMDRVDISSLGVVIYGIAWTSYRPPEVFLNNLLNNVDENSPISFMLLPGGVVVDQESLVSENDIILLEDEVKSSRLTYLALGSAQRWRGPKQAGDTVWANSGAIMARNFKENWSHGVMVGETDGDFTKVKFIKLEQARAEAAIFAHEADRQQDLFCSEDMEALKAEYHVLRMEWVEKQRRLEESRLLQIEIKSLRAEIDSLKENIAHLLHIQRRVSIYRQNPDYRELRRMWAELAKLDDIWHQKEQELNVYKNDPLIDGAVIEVLRQEGLEWIEQKIYQIQSLDSLTGPFKRLLKKLVFFFRFKRYLLKYDVTHTCGDRLRDMLKYWSLSAKDWEEVLSVIRKVDILIHAQEAINKERTSLKKAYDLMLGSRNMDQLARDLEPLSDLEREALIDDREWKRELDTKGRKLEEKTNQLIAIEQKLRQIRLTPVDPDLEKKMEKIEKLLINNEIKQ
;
A
#
# COMPACT_ATOMS: atom_id res chain seq x y z
N MET A 1 24.62 -32.74 -23.37
CA MET A 1 24.78 -31.28 -23.22
C MET A 1 23.39 -30.72 -22.95
N ALA A 2 23.23 -29.87 -21.94
CA ALA A 2 21.96 -29.21 -21.68
C ALA A 2 21.59 -28.35 -22.90
N GLN A 3 20.29 -28.19 -23.17
CA GLN A 3 19.87 -27.27 -24.24
C GLN A 3 20.16 -25.83 -23.81
N PRO A 4 20.67 -24.98 -24.72
CA PRO A 4 21.00 -23.61 -24.39
C PRO A 4 19.74 -22.78 -24.10
N ILE A 5 19.85 -21.90 -23.11
CA ILE A 5 18.80 -20.97 -22.69
C ILE A 5 18.82 -19.74 -23.60
N ARG A 6 17.77 -19.61 -24.39
CA ARG A 6 17.47 -18.42 -25.21
C ARG A 6 16.62 -17.39 -24.47
N PHE A 7 16.96 -16.11 -24.64
CA PHE A 7 16.25 -14.99 -24.04
C PHE A 7 16.16 -13.78 -24.98
N VAL A 8 15.14 -12.95 -24.77
CA VAL A 8 14.99 -11.63 -25.39
C VAL A 8 15.02 -10.57 -24.30
N HIS A 9 15.71 -9.45 -24.53
CA HIS A 9 15.88 -8.36 -23.57
C HIS A 9 15.58 -7.01 -24.22
N CYS A 10 14.64 -6.26 -23.63
CA CYS A 10 14.20 -4.95 -24.08
C CYS A 10 13.80 -4.04 -22.91
N ALA A 11 13.65 -2.74 -23.18
CA ALA A 11 13.27 -1.72 -22.21
C ALA A 11 12.65 -0.50 -22.89
N GLY A 12 12.16 0.46 -22.10
CA GLY A 12 11.91 1.81 -22.57
C GLY A 12 10.76 1.93 -23.57
N PHE A 13 9.68 1.18 -23.38
CA PHE A 13 8.45 1.35 -24.16
C PHE A 13 7.78 2.68 -23.81
N ARG A 14 7.70 3.03 -22.52
CA ARG A 14 7.01 4.22 -21.99
C ARG A 14 5.62 4.39 -22.61
N PHE A 15 4.81 3.33 -22.55
CA PHE A 15 3.43 3.36 -23.06
C PHE A 15 2.64 4.54 -22.48
N ASP A 16 1.76 5.10 -23.30
CA ASP A 16 0.93 6.28 -23.03
C ASP A 16 1.71 7.59 -22.73
N SER A 17 3.04 7.60 -22.87
CA SER A 17 3.81 8.84 -22.76
C SER A 17 3.38 9.85 -23.85
N PRO A 18 3.07 11.10 -23.49
CA PRO A 18 2.79 12.16 -24.46
C PRO A 18 4.05 12.77 -25.06
N GLU A 19 5.24 12.36 -24.59
CA GLU A 19 6.54 12.91 -24.99
C GLU A 19 6.97 12.37 -26.35
N TRP A 20 6.34 12.89 -27.41
CA TRP A 20 6.78 12.71 -28.79
C TRP A 20 7.24 14.05 -29.33
N GLU A 21 8.46 14.12 -29.88
CA GLU A 21 8.87 15.32 -30.61
C GLU A 21 8.15 15.39 -31.96
N GLY A 22 7.58 16.56 -32.26
CA GLY A 22 6.86 16.83 -33.50
C GLY A 22 5.43 17.36 -33.25
N PRO A 23 4.63 17.50 -34.31
CA PRO A 23 3.24 17.94 -34.21
C PRO A 23 2.41 17.03 -33.29
N PRO A 24 1.51 17.56 -32.45
CA PRO A 24 0.65 16.75 -31.58
C PRO A 24 -0.22 15.73 -32.32
N SER A 25 -0.54 15.98 -33.59
CA SER A 25 -1.28 15.05 -34.46
C SER A 25 -0.53 13.73 -34.71
N TRP A 26 0.79 13.70 -34.51
CA TRP A 26 1.59 12.49 -34.67
C TRP A 26 1.49 11.55 -33.48
N ALA A 27 1.06 12.03 -32.31
CA ALA A 27 1.07 11.23 -31.08
C ALA A 27 0.25 9.94 -31.22
N GLU A 28 -0.88 9.98 -31.93
CA GLU A 28 -1.69 8.79 -32.18
C GLU A 28 -0.95 7.77 -33.05
N THR A 29 -0.40 8.21 -34.19
CA THR A 29 0.40 7.35 -35.08
C THR A 29 1.62 6.78 -34.37
N ARG A 30 2.36 7.61 -33.63
CA ARG A 30 3.54 7.16 -32.86
C ARG A 30 3.18 6.16 -31.77
N ASN A 31 2.04 6.34 -31.10
CA ASN A 31 1.54 5.34 -30.15
C ASN A 31 1.15 4.04 -30.86
N GLN A 32 0.58 4.10 -32.05
CA GLN A 32 0.31 2.90 -32.86
C GLN A 32 1.62 2.20 -33.29
N ASP A 33 2.63 2.95 -33.71
CA ASP A 33 3.95 2.41 -34.05
C ASP A 33 4.60 1.73 -32.85
N LEU A 34 4.47 2.32 -31.65
CA LEU A 34 4.96 1.72 -30.41
C LEU A 34 4.27 0.38 -30.11
N TRP A 35 2.96 0.29 -30.34
CA TRP A 35 2.23 -0.97 -30.25
C TRP A 35 2.70 -1.98 -31.28
N GLN A 36 2.96 -1.57 -32.53
CA GLN A 36 3.52 -2.46 -33.54
C GLN A 36 4.92 -2.96 -33.13
N ALA A 37 5.77 -2.11 -32.58
CA ALA A 37 7.08 -2.51 -32.07
C ALA A 37 6.95 -3.55 -30.94
N PHE A 38 5.99 -3.36 -30.02
CA PHE A 38 5.71 -4.34 -28.97
C PHE A 38 5.26 -5.69 -29.55
N GLU A 39 4.35 -5.70 -30.52
CA GLU A 39 3.93 -6.93 -31.21
C GLU A 39 5.08 -7.61 -31.97
N GLN A 40 6.00 -6.83 -32.55
CA GLN A 40 7.22 -7.36 -33.16
C GLN A 40 8.11 -8.05 -32.12
N VAL A 41 8.25 -7.50 -30.91
CA VAL A 41 8.99 -8.16 -29.82
C VAL A 41 8.36 -9.49 -29.44
N LEU A 42 7.02 -9.54 -29.30
CA LEU A 42 6.33 -10.80 -28.97
C LEU A 42 6.49 -11.84 -30.10
N THR A 43 6.39 -11.39 -31.35
CA THR A 43 6.64 -12.22 -32.53
C THR A 43 8.08 -12.75 -32.51
N LEU A 44 9.05 -11.90 -32.21
CA LEU A 44 10.45 -12.27 -32.13
C LEU A 44 10.73 -13.31 -31.04
N CYS A 45 10.09 -13.18 -29.87
CA CYS A 45 10.20 -14.17 -28.80
C CYS A 45 9.76 -15.56 -29.28
N ARG A 46 8.67 -15.63 -30.06
CA ARG A 46 8.17 -16.88 -30.64
C ARG A 46 9.09 -17.42 -31.75
N THR A 47 9.55 -16.56 -32.67
CA THR A 47 10.38 -16.99 -33.81
C THR A 47 11.76 -17.45 -33.38
N GLU A 48 12.38 -16.77 -32.41
CA GLU A 48 13.66 -17.15 -31.83
C GLU A 48 13.54 -18.32 -30.82
N LYS A 49 12.31 -18.76 -30.52
CA LYS A 49 12.00 -19.80 -29.50
C LYS A 49 12.65 -19.47 -28.16
N ALA A 50 12.45 -18.24 -27.71
CA ALA A 50 12.95 -17.77 -26.43
C ALA A 50 12.26 -18.51 -25.28
N HIS A 51 13.01 -18.82 -24.23
CA HIS A 51 12.45 -19.33 -22.97
C HIS A 51 12.09 -18.18 -22.03
N LEU A 52 12.80 -17.06 -22.17
CA LEU A 52 12.72 -15.92 -21.26
C LEU A 52 12.56 -14.61 -22.06
N LEU A 53 11.68 -13.72 -21.58
CA LEU A 53 11.59 -12.34 -22.02
C LEU A 53 11.88 -11.42 -20.83
N PHE A 54 12.88 -10.56 -20.96
CA PHE A 54 13.27 -9.56 -19.96
C PHE A 54 12.82 -8.18 -20.42
N ILE A 55 11.97 -7.53 -19.62
CA ILE A 55 11.56 -6.14 -19.79
C ILE A 55 12.18 -5.33 -18.64
N THR A 56 13.28 -4.63 -18.93
CA THR A 56 14.11 -4.00 -17.90
C THR A 56 13.83 -2.51 -17.76
N GLY A 57 12.70 -2.16 -17.17
CA GLY A 57 12.36 -0.77 -16.85
C GLY A 57 11.60 -0.03 -17.94
N ASP A 58 10.86 1.00 -17.50
CA ASP A 58 10.18 1.97 -18.33
C ASP A 58 9.25 1.34 -19.37
N LEU A 59 8.47 0.33 -18.95
CA LEU A 59 7.43 -0.25 -19.80
C LEU A 59 6.28 0.75 -20.00
N PHE A 60 5.94 1.48 -18.93
CA PHE A 60 4.88 2.47 -18.91
C PHE A 60 5.41 3.87 -18.60
N GLN A 61 4.63 4.90 -18.95
CA GLN A 61 4.76 6.22 -18.33
C GLN A 61 3.66 6.36 -17.28
N GLN A 62 4.01 6.18 -16.02
CA GLN A 62 3.05 5.99 -14.92
C GLN A 62 2.01 7.11 -14.81
N GLU A 63 2.40 8.36 -15.04
CA GLU A 63 1.53 9.53 -14.91
C GLU A 63 0.38 9.57 -15.93
N TYR A 64 0.55 8.94 -17.10
CA TYR A 64 -0.40 9.00 -18.20
C TYR A 64 -1.06 7.66 -18.50
N THR A 65 -0.43 6.56 -18.06
CA THR A 65 -0.87 5.22 -18.39
C THR A 65 -2.22 4.89 -17.79
N ARG A 66 -3.14 4.42 -18.64
CA ARG A 66 -4.49 4.03 -18.22
C ARG A 66 -4.57 2.53 -17.97
N LYS A 67 -5.49 2.12 -17.08
CA LYS A 67 -5.79 0.70 -16.82
C LYS A 67 -6.05 -0.12 -18.10
N TYR A 68 -6.68 0.48 -19.11
CA TYR A 68 -6.91 -0.16 -20.41
C TYR A 68 -5.59 -0.59 -21.08
N THR A 69 -4.59 0.29 -21.12
CA THR A 69 -3.27 0.04 -21.71
C THR A 69 -2.54 -1.07 -20.95
N VAL A 70 -2.53 -1.02 -19.60
CA VAL A 70 -1.94 -2.07 -18.77
C VAL A 70 -2.63 -3.42 -19.03
N GLY A 71 -3.95 -3.45 -19.10
CA GLY A 71 -4.71 -4.65 -19.41
C GLY A 71 -4.43 -5.20 -20.81
N ARG A 72 -4.22 -4.32 -21.80
CA ARG A 72 -3.85 -4.72 -23.17
C ARG A 72 -2.44 -5.33 -23.21
N VAL A 73 -1.47 -4.74 -22.51
CA VAL A 73 -0.11 -5.31 -22.37
C VAL A 73 -0.16 -6.68 -21.70
N ALA A 74 -0.87 -6.79 -20.57
CA ALA A 74 -1.01 -8.05 -19.85
C ALA A 74 -1.64 -9.15 -20.71
N LYS A 75 -2.67 -8.80 -21.50
CA LYS A 75 -3.31 -9.74 -22.44
C LYS A 75 -2.35 -10.21 -23.51
N ALA A 76 -1.58 -9.31 -24.12
CA ALA A 76 -0.63 -9.66 -25.18
C ALA A 76 0.52 -10.54 -24.66
N LEU A 77 1.02 -10.27 -23.44
CA LEU A 77 2.03 -11.12 -22.80
C LEU A 77 1.50 -12.51 -22.42
N ALA A 78 0.19 -12.63 -22.12
CA ALA A 78 -0.43 -13.92 -21.84
C ALA A 78 -0.41 -14.87 -23.04
N GLU A 79 -0.29 -14.34 -24.26
CA GLU A 79 -0.18 -15.14 -25.49
C GLU A 79 1.20 -15.79 -25.69
N LEU A 80 2.13 -15.58 -24.75
CA LEU A 80 3.44 -16.23 -24.72
C LEU A 80 3.43 -17.42 -23.73
N GLU A 81 2.55 -18.40 -23.96
CA GLU A 81 2.25 -19.49 -23.01
C GLU A 81 3.50 -20.26 -22.54
N ASP A 82 4.47 -20.49 -23.43
CA ASP A 82 5.70 -21.25 -23.14
C ASP A 82 6.90 -20.38 -22.74
N ILE A 83 6.72 -19.05 -22.69
CA ILE A 83 7.80 -18.09 -22.42
C ILE A 83 7.54 -17.39 -21.10
N ARG A 84 8.53 -17.44 -20.20
CA ARG A 84 8.43 -16.72 -18.92
C ARG A 84 8.88 -15.28 -19.12
N VAL A 85 8.04 -14.35 -18.70
CA VAL A 85 8.26 -12.92 -18.83
C VAL A 85 8.65 -12.36 -17.47
N PHE A 86 9.71 -11.57 -17.44
CA PHE A 86 10.23 -10.93 -16.23
C PHE A 86 10.30 -9.43 -16.44
N ILE A 87 9.67 -8.68 -15.55
CA ILE A 87 9.58 -7.21 -15.64
C ILE A 87 10.19 -6.60 -14.38
N VAL A 88 11.16 -5.70 -14.54
CA VAL A 88 11.63 -4.84 -13.45
C VAL A 88 11.08 -3.41 -13.66
N PRO A 89 10.28 -2.87 -12.72
CA PRO A 89 9.83 -1.48 -12.73
C PRO A 89 10.99 -0.46 -12.76
N GLY A 90 10.87 0.60 -13.56
CA GLY A 90 11.91 1.63 -13.78
C GLY A 90 11.54 3.03 -13.29
N GLU A 91 12.30 4.04 -13.73
CA GLU A 91 12.16 5.44 -13.30
C GLU A 91 10.81 6.05 -13.73
N SER A 92 10.35 5.72 -14.93
CA SER A 92 9.08 6.21 -15.49
C SER A 92 7.85 5.48 -14.92
N ASP A 93 8.05 4.30 -14.33
CA ASP A 93 7.00 3.43 -13.82
C ASP A 93 7.34 2.72 -12.49
N PRO A 94 7.73 3.47 -11.43
CA PRO A 94 8.17 2.86 -10.19
C PRO A 94 7.02 2.12 -9.49
N LEU A 95 7.35 1.04 -8.76
CA LEU A 95 6.40 0.21 -8.02
C LEU A 95 5.94 0.83 -6.69
N VAL A 96 5.52 2.09 -6.74
CA VAL A 96 4.88 2.79 -5.62
C VAL A 96 3.45 2.28 -5.35
N ILE A 97 2.81 2.80 -4.31
CA ILE A 97 1.46 2.35 -3.91
C ILE A 97 0.40 2.59 -5.00
N SER A 98 0.58 3.64 -5.81
CA SER A 98 -0.27 4.02 -6.94
C SER A 98 0.22 3.46 -8.29
N SER A 99 1.15 2.49 -8.26
CA SER A 99 1.80 2.02 -9.48
C SER A 99 0.84 1.38 -10.48
N VAL A 100 1.09 1.63 -11.77
CA VAL A 100 0.29 1.09 -12.88
C VAL A 100 0.31 -0.44 -12.95
N TYR A 101 1.37 -1.07 -12.44
CA TYR A 101 1.48 -2.53 -12.31
C TYR A 101 0.40 -3.13 -11.41
N ARG A 102 -0.23 -2.33 -10.53
CA ARG A 102 -1.30 -2.76 -9.62
C ARG A 102 -2.71 -2.62 -10.21
N LEU A 103 -2.84 -2.09 -11.44
CA LEU A 103 -4.14 -1.81 -12.06
C LEU A 103 -4.81 -3.04 -12.70
N THR A 104 -4.07 -4.13 -12.88
CA THR A 104 -4.55 -5.39 -13.47
C THR A 104 -3.96 -6.61 -12.76
N ASN A 105 -4.58 -7.77 -12.97
CA ASN A 105 -3.95 -9.05 -12.67
C ASN A 105 -3.06 -9.42 -13.86
N TRP A 106 -1.83 -9.84 -13.56
CA TRP A 106 -0.87 -10.29 -14.57
C TRP A 106 -1.01 -11.79 -14.81
N PRO A 107 -0.78 -12.27 -16.05
CA PRO A 107 -0.89 -13.70 -16.37
C PRO A 107 0.22 -14.50 -15.67
N ALA A 108 0.00 -15.80 -15.48
CA ALA A 108 0.88 -16.66 -14.69
C ALA A 108 2.31 -16.80 -15.26
N ASN A 109 2.49 -16.54 -16.56
CA ASN A 109 3.80 -16.52 -17.21
C ASN A 109 4.57 -15.22 -16.97
N VAL A 110 3.96 -14.18 -16.37
CA VAL A 110 4.61 -12.89 -16.08
C VAL A 110 4.94 -12.78 -14.60
N HIS A 111 6.20 -12.44 -14.31
CA HIS A 111 6.70 -12.08 -12.99
C HIS A 111 7.16 -10.62 -12.98
N ILE A 112 6.69 -9.86 -11.99
CA ILE A 112 7.12 -8.48 -11.76
C ILE A 112 7.90 -8.45 -10.46
N PHE A 113 9.13 -7.95 -10.50
CA PHE A 113 9.96 -7.75 -9.32
C PHE A 113 9.40 -6.62 -8.46
N VAL A 114 9.41 -6.79 -7.14
CA VAL A 114 8.73 -5.90 -6.19
C VAL A 114 9.63 -5.33 -5.09
N GLY A 115 10.86 -5.81 -4.96
CA GLY A 115 11.80 -5.40 -3.91
C GLY A 115 13.10 -4.77 -4.41
N ASN A 116 13.94 -4.42 -3.43
CA ASN A 116 15.30 -3.92 -3.66
C ASN A 116 16.26 -5.04 -4.12
N MET A 117 15.84 -6.31 -4.01
CA MET A 117 16.50 -7.48 -4.59
C MET A 117 15.58 -8.71 -4.43
N ASP A 118 14.89 -9.13 -5.49
CA ASP A 118 14.17 -10.42 -5.46
C ASP A 118 14.88 -11.46 -6.34
N ARG A 119 14.67 -12.73 -6.00
CA ARG A 119 15.24 -13.90 -6.68
C ARG A 119 14.13 -14.84 -7.11
N VAL A 120 14.21 -15.33 -8.34
CA VAL A 120 13.31 -16.35 -8.89
C VAL A 120 14.13 -17.53 -9.41
N ASP A 121 13.91 -18.71 -8.82
CA ASP A 121 14.50 -19.96 -9.28
C ASP A 121 13.58 -20.66 -10.30
N ILE A 122 14.13 -20.97 -11.48
CA ILE A 122 13.45 -21.71 -12.54
C ILE A 122 14.11 -23.08 -12.64
N SER A 123 13.79 -23.97 -11.71
CA SER A 123 14.42 -25.29 -11.61
C SER A 123 14.28 -26.12 -12.89
N SER A 124 13.18 -25.96 -13.65
CA SER A 124 12.97 -26.65 -14.92
C SER A 124 13.94 -26.24 -16.03
N LEU A 125 14.56 -25.07 -15.92
CA LEU A 125 15.57 -24.57 -16.85
C LEU A 125 16.98 -24.55 -16.24
N GLY A 126 17.12 -24.82 -14.94
CA GLY A 126 18.39 -24.62 -14.24
C GLY A 126 18.85 -23.16 -14.31
N VAL A 127 17.91 -22.22 -14.14
CA VAL A 127 18.15 -20.77 -14.24
C VAL A 127 17.75 -20.06 -12.95
N VAL A 128 18.51 -19.05 -12.55
CA VAL A 128 18.16 -18.12 -11.48
C VAL A 128 18.12 -16.71 -12.03
N ILE A 129 17.08 -15.95 -11.69
CA ILE A 129 16.91 -14.57 -12.12
C ILE A 129 16.81 -13.69 -10.89
N TYR A 130 17.70 -12.72 -10.81
CA TYR A 130 17.68 -11.64 -9.86
C TYR A 130 17.10 -10.39 -10.51
N GLY A 131 16.38 -9.59 -9.75
CA GLY A 131 15.85 -8.32 -10.24
C GLY A 131 15.68 -7.30 -9.13
N ILE A 132 15.92 -6.04 -9.48
CA ILE A 132 15.74 -4.89 -8.61
C ILE A 132 14.73 -3.95 -9.25
N ALA A 133 13.70 -3.58 -8.50
CA ALA A 133 12.69 -2.62 -8.94
C ALA A 133 12.99 -1.22 -8.40
N TRP A 134 12.59 -0.19 -9.15
CA TRP A 134 12.38 1.13 -8.55
C TRP A 134 11.14 1.08 -7.67
N THR A 135 11.31 1.14 -6.35
CA THR A 135 10.20 1.12 -5.38
C THR A 135 9.80 2.53 -4.90
N SER A 136 10.51 3.55 -5.39
CA SER A 136 10.25 4.97 -5.17
C SER A 136 10.72 5.78 -6.40
N TYR A 137 10.51 7.09 -6.41
CA TYR A 137 11.06 8.00 -7.42
C TYR A 137 12.53 8.37 -7.17
N ARG A 138 13.28 7.48 -6.50
CA ARG A 138 14.72 7.57 -6.29
C ARG A 138 15.37 6.29 -6.80
N PRO A 139 16.59 6.37 -7.36
CA PRO A 139 17.29 5.19 -7.83
C PRO A 139 17.54 4.21 -6.66
N PRO A 140 17.39 2.90 -6.89
CA PRO A 140 17.74 1.91 -5.89
C PRO A 140 19.26 1.87 -5.69
N GLU A 141 19.70 1.65 -4.45
CA GLU A 141 21.10 1.36 -4.17
C GLU A 141 21.42 -0.09 -4.60
N VAL A 142 22.46 -0.26 -5.42
CA VAL A 142 22.85 -1.56 -5.97
C VAL A 142 24.30 -1.85 -5.61
N PHE A 143 24.54 -2.98 -4.94
CA PHE A 143 25.88 -3.46 -4.60
C PHE A 143 26.04 -4.90 -5.07
N LEU A 144 26.68 -5.11 -6.23
CA LEU A 144 26.78 -6.46 -6.82
C LEU A 144 27.68 -7.39 -6.01
N ASN A 145 28.68 -6.85 -5.28
CA ASN A 145 29.59 -7.64 -4.44
C ASN A 145 28.86 -8.45 -3.35
N ASN A 146 27.69 -7.99 -2.87
CA ASN A 146 26.91 -8.67 -1.85
C ASN A 146 25.99 -9.77 -2.40
N LEU A 147 25.83 -9.88 -3.73
CA LEU A 147 24.95 -10.88 -4.38
C LEU A 147 25.46 -12.32 -4.22
N LEU A 148 26.77 -12.53 -4.09
CA LEU A 148 27.41 -13.82 -4.34
C LEU A 148 27.82 -14.64 -3.12
N ASN A 149 27.59 -14.18 -1.89
CA ASN A 149 27.84 -15.03 -0.71
C ASN A 149 26.93 -16.27 -0.65
N ASN A 150 25.95 -16.40 -1.57
CA ASN A 150 24.92 -17.44 -1.63
C ASN A 150 24.78 -18.13 -3.01
N VAL A 151 25.74 -17.96 -3.93
CA VAL A 151 25.74 -18.67 -5.22
C VAL A 151 26.62 -19.91 -5.08
N ASP A 152 26.00 -21.09 -4.99
CA ASP A 152 26.69 -22.39 -4.88
C ASP A 152 27.75 -22.54 -5.98
N GLU A 153 28.90 -23.17 -5.70
CA GLU A 153 29.94 -23.40 -6.72
C GLU A 153 29.47 -24.31 -7.88
N ASN A 154 28.33 -24.99 -7.73
CA ASN A 154 27.64 -25.76 -8.78
C ASN A 154 26.54 -24.95 -9.50
N SER A 155 26.63 -23.62 -9.51
CA SER A 155 25.44 -22.79 -9.71
C SER A 155 24.82 -22.81 -11.10
N PRO A 156 23.47 -22.77 -11.15
CA PRO A 156 22.67 -22.56 -12.36
C PRO A 156 23.02 -21.27 -13.12
N ILE A 157 22.71 -21.24 -14.41
CA ILE A 157 22.75 -20.06 -15.28
C ILE A 157 22.08 -18.88 -14.56
N SER A 158 22.78 -17.76 -14.37
CA SER A 158 22.33 -16.64 -13.54
C SER A 158 22.15 -15.35 -14.35
N PHE A 159 20.98 -14.74 -14.22
CA PHE A 159 20.64 -13.47 -14.83
C PHE A 159 20.38 -12.41 -13.77
N MET A 160 20.77 -11.17 -14.05
CA MET A 160 20.41 -10.01 -13.24
C MET A 160 19.70 -8.99 -14.12
N LEU A 161 18.52 -8.53 -13.68
CA LEU A 161 17.72 -7.52 -14.36
C LEU A 161 17.78 -6.21 -13.57
N LEU A 162 18.30 -5.15 -14.20
CA LEU A 162 18.32 -3.81 -13.65
C LEU A 162 17.60 -2.84 -14.58
N PRO A 163 16.69 -2.00 -14.07
CA PRO A 163 15.91 -1.06 -14.87
C PRO A 163 16.74 0.12 -15.38
N GLY A 164 18.01 0.21 -14.95
CA GLY A 164 18.99 1.21 -15.36
C GLY A 164 20.40 0.71 -15.03
N GLY A 165 21.42 1.48 -15.40
CA GLY A 165 22.79 1.11 -15.05
C GLY A 165 23.83 1.73 -15.98
N VAL A 166 24.79 2.44 -15.39
CA VAL A 166 26.01 2.86 -16.08
C VAL A 166 27.19 2.12 -15.45
N VAL A 167 27.82 1.27 -16.26
CA VAL A 167 29.06 0.59 -15.85
C VAL A 167 30.24 1.54 -16.08
N VAL A 168 30.99 1.82 -15.02
CA VAL A 168 32.15 2.74 -15.03
C VAL A 168 33.41 2.08 -14.49
N ASP A 169 34.56 2.48 -15.03
CA ASP A 169 35.87 1.97 -14.60
C ASP A 169 36.34 2.63 -13.29
N GLN A 170 35.91 3.87 -13.02
CA GLN A 170 36.16 4.67 -11.80
C GLN A 170 34.98 5.61 -11.53
N GLU A 171 34.83 6.10 -10.28
CA GLU A 171 33.82 7.11 -9.90
C GLU A 171 33.93 8.37 -10.79
N SER A 172 33.15 8.38 -11.87
CA SER A 172 33.02 9.49 -12.80
C SER A 172 31.82 10.34 -12.41
N LEU A 173 31.74 11.58 -12.89
CA LEU A 173 30.57 12.43 -12.68
C LEU A 173 29.37 11.86 -13.46
N VAL A 174 28.52 11.12 -12.76
CA VAL A 174 27.26 10.54 -13.27
C VAL A 174 26.08 11.31 -12.67
N SER A 175 24.92 11.26 -13.33
CA SER A 175 23.71 11.96 -12.87
C SER A 175 23.22 11.39 -11.53
N GLU A 176 22.60 12.20 -10.66
CA GLU A 176 22.04 11.75 -9.37
C GLU A 176 20.98 10.64 -9.51
N ASN A 177 20.43 10.44 -10.71
CA ASN A 177 19.40 9.43 -11.00
C ASN A 177 19.94 8.11 -11.60
N ASP A 178 21.25 8.02 -11.87
CA ASP A 178 21.82 6.82 -12.50
C ASP A 178 22.15 5.74 -11.45
N ILE A 179 21.86 4.48 -11.78
CA ILE A 179 22.41 3.33 -11.06
C ILE A 179 23.86 3.17 -11.50
N ILE A 180 24.81 3.38 -10.59
CA ILE A 180 26.24 3.26 -10.87
C ILE A 180 26.70 1.85 -10.55
N LEU A 181 27.36 1.19 -11.51
CA LEU A 181 27.96 -0.13 -11.33
C LEU A 181 29.46 -0.03 -11.62
N LEU A 182 30.31 -0.48 -10.71
CA LEU A 182 31.74 -0.54 -10.98
C LEU A 182 32.04 -1.75 -11.88
N GLU A 183 32.90 -1.60 -12.87
CA GLU A 183 33.27 -2.73 -13.75
C GLU A 183 33.84 -3.91 -12.95
N ASP A 184 34.62 -3.64 -11.90
CA ASP A 184 35.14 -4.66 -10.98
C ASP A 184 34.04 -5.41 -10.22
N GLU A 185 32.92 -4.74 -9.90
CA GLU A 185 31.75 -5.38 -9.29
C GLU A 185 30.98 -6.25 -10.27
N VAL A 186 30.87 -5.82 -11.54
CA VAL A 186 30.27 -6.63 -12.61
C VAL A 186 31.15 -7.87 -12.86
N LYS A 187 32.47 -7.71 -12.86
CA LYS A 187 33.44 -8.80 -13.01
C LYS A 187 33.40 -9.77 -11.84
N SER A 188 33.34 -9.28 -10.59
CA SER A 188 33.28 -10.12 -9.40
C SER A 188 31.95 -10.85 -9.30
N SER A 189 30.86 -10.32 -9.87
CA SER A 189 29.50 -10.87 -9.81
C SER A 189 29.29 -12.23 -10.50
N ARG A 190 30.19 -12.67 -11.39
CA ARG A 190 30.11 -13.98 -12.08
C ARG A 190 28.73 -14.31 -12.68
N LEU A 191 27.93 -13.30 -13.01
CA LEU A 191 26.61 -13.48 -13.61
C LEU A 191 26.79 -14.02 -15.03
N THR A 192 25.91 -14.91 -15.47
CA THR A 192 25.93 -15.36 -16.87
C THR A 192 25.56 -14.22 -17.81
N TYR A 193 24.59 -13.39 -17.42
CA TYR A 193 24.24 -12.17 -18.15
C TYR A 193 23.57 -11.09 -17.27
N LEU A 194 24.02 -9.84 -17.42
CA LEU A 194 23.44 -8.66 -16.76
C LEU A 194 22.68 -7.80 -17.79
N ALA A 195 21.36 -7.72 -17.61
CA ALA A 195 20.43 -6.99 -18.46
C ALA A 195 20.14 -5.60 -17.87
N LEU A 196 20.59 -4.54 -18.56
CA LEU A 196 20.45 -3.15 -18.12
C LEU A 196 19.40 -2.38 -18.94
N GLY A 197 18.60 -1.58 -18.25
CA GLY A 197 17.57 -0.68 -18.79
C GLY A 197 17.93 0.82 -18.86
N SER A 198 16.90 1.66 -19.01
CA SER A 198 16.84 3.14 -18.96
C SER A 198 17.75 3.99 -19.88
N ALA A 199 18.81 3.44 -20.49
CA ALA A 199 19.60 4.25 -21.41
C ALA A 199 18.81 4.52 -22.70
N GLN A 200 18.92 5.74 -23.24
CA GLN A 200 18.32 6.06 -24.53
C GLN A 200 18.96 5.26 -25.68
N ARG A 201 20.24 4.88 -25.54
CA ARG A 201 21.04 4.23 -26.59
C ARG A 201 21.68 2.93 -26.11
N TRP A 202 21.50 1.86 -26.87
CA TRP A 202 22.26 0.62 -26.70
C TRP A 202 23.74 0.82 -27.08
N ARG A 203 24.66 0.15 -26.37
CA ARG A 203 26.12 0.27 -26.58
C ARG A 203 26.83 -1.07 -26.81
N GLY A 204 26.14 -1.98 -27.47
CA GLY A 204 26.59 -3.35 -27.71
C GLY A 204 26.68 -4.21 -26.45
N PRO A 205 26.70 -5.54 -26.60
CA PRO A 205 27.09 -6.41 -25.51
C PRO A 205 28.56 -6.16 -25.17
N LYS A 206 28.84 -6.07 -23.89
CA LYS A 206 30.17 -5.92 -23.31
C LYS A 206 30.42 -7.07 -22.34
N GLN A 207 31.66 -7.21 -21.92
CA GLN A 207 32.08 -8.30 -21.05
C GLN A 207 33.07 -7.79 -20.01
N ALA A 208 32.83 -8.13 -18.75
CA ALA A 208 33.72 -7.88 -17.62
C ALA A 208 33.99 -9.21 -16.91
N GLY A 209 35.20 -9.75 -17.05
CA GLY A 209 35.48 -11.14 -16.68
C GLY A 209 34.64 -12.11 -17.49
N ASP A 210 33.92 -13.01 -16.82
CA ASP A 210 33.01 -13.97 -17.44
C ASP A 210 31.58 -13.42 -17.60
N THR A 211 31.28 -12.26 -17.00
CA THR A 211 29.96 -11.64 -17.04
C THR A 211 29.76 -10.86 -18.34
N VAL A 212 28.81 -11.32 -19.18
CA VAL A 212 28.32 -10.56 -20.33
C VAL A 212 27.24 -9.59 -19.87
N TRP A 213 27.25 -8.35 -20.35
CA TRP A 213 26.22 -7.37 -20.02
C TRP A 213 25.85 -6.51 -21.21
N ALA A 214 24.61 -6.05 -21.27
CA ALA A 214 24.20 -5.13 -22.31
C ALA A 214 23.07 -4.21 -21.82
N ASN A 215 23.07 -2.99 -22.33
CA ASN A 215 21.93 -2.10 -22.24
C ASN A 215 21.09 -2.23 -23.52
N SER A 216 19.80 -2.56 -23.40
CA SER A 216 18.94 -2.74 -24.60
C SER A 216 18.62 -1.42 -25.31
N GLY A 217 18.73 -0.29 -24.61
CA GLY A 217 18.25 0.99 -25.10
C GLY A 217 16.73 1.11 -25.10
N ALA A 218 16.23 2.30 -25.46
CA ALA A 218 14.81 2.54 -25.69
C ALA A 218 14.32 1.85 -26.98
N ILE A 219 13.09 1.34 -26.97
CA ILE A 219 12.52 0.57 -28.10
C ILE A 219 12.25 1.42 -29.35
N MET A 220 12.08 2.74 -29.17
CA MET A 220 11.74 3.66 -30.24
C MET A 220 12.30 5.06 -29.98
N ALA A 221 12.62 5.76 -31.06
CA ALA A 221 13.09 7.14 -31.03
C ALA A 221 11.97 8.07 -30.49
N ARG A 222 12.25 8.81 -29.42
CA ARG A 222 11.31 9.79 -28.84
C ARG A 222 11.48 11.20 -29.40
N ASN A 223 12.69 11.52 -29.87
CA ASN A 223 13.05 12.81 -30.44
C ASN A 223 13.97 12.64 -31.67
N PHE A 224 14.08 13.66 -32.51
CA PHE A 224 14.84 13.67 -33.76
C PHE A 224 16.37 13.55 -33.56
N LYS A 225 16.88 13.75 -32.33
CA LYS A 225 18.29 13.54 -32.01
C LYS A 225 18.62 12.06 -31.80
N GLU A 226 17.61 11.20 -31.59
CA GLU A 226 17.76 9.74 -31.46
C GLU A 226 17.93 9.07 -32.83
N ASN A 227 19.06 9.35 -33.49
CA ASN A 227 19.35 8.92 -34.86
C ASN A 227 20.03 7.53 -34.95
N TRP A 228 19.97 6.72 -33.90
CA TRP A 228 20.53 5.37 -33.87
C TRP A 228 19.46 4.30 -34.13
N SER A 229 19.89 3.05 -34.24
CA SER A 229 18.95 1.93 -34.38
C SER A 229 18.36 1.55 -33.02
N HIS A 230 17.04 1.37 -32.99
CA HIS A 230 16.30 0.90 -31.82
C HIS A 230 15.81 -0.54 -32.04
N GLY A 231 15.71 -1.29 -30.96
CA GLY A 231 15.31 -2.68 -31.02
C GLY A 231 15.61 -3.42 -29.73
N VAL A 232 15.98 -4.69 -29.85
CA VAL A 232 16.09 -5.60 -28.71
C VAL A 232 17.37 -6.43 -28.75
N MET A 233 17.77 -6.93 -27.59
CA MET A 233 18.85 -7.92 -27.48
C MET A 233 18.25 -9.32 -27.54
N VAL A 234 18.85 -10.21 -28.32
CA VAL A 234 18.54 -11.64 -28.33
C VAL A 234 19.79 -12.39 -27.93
N GLY A 235 19.66 -13.24 -26.92
CA GLY A 235 20.77 -13.99 -26.37
C GLY A 235 20.52 -15.48 -26.27
N GLU A 236 21.61 -16.22 -26.23
CA GLU A 236 21.66 -17.67 -26.06
C GLU A 236 22.86 -18.02 -25.16
N THR A 237 22.64 -18.85 -24.15
CA THR A 237 23.69 -19.27 -23.22
C THR A 237 23.52 -20.72 -22.77
N ASP A 238 24.62 -21.45 -22.64
CA ASP A 238 24.67 -22.76 -21.98
C ASP A 238 25.24 -22.71 -20.55
N GLY A 239 25.56 -21.50 -20.06
CA GLY A 239 26.19 -21.25 -18.77
C GLY A 239 27.68 -20.97 -18.88
N ASP A 240 28.37 -21.65 -19.79
CA ASP A 240 29.81 -21.46 -20.03
C ASP A 240 30.04 -20.36 -21.08
N PHE A 241 29.16 -20.28 -22.08
CA PHE A 241 29.26 -19.31 -23.17
C PHE A 241 27.95 -18.57 -23.39
N THR A 242 28.00 -17.24 -23.37
CA THR A 242 26.86 -16.37 -23.61
C THR A 242 27.07 -15.56 -24.89
N LYS A 243 26.16 -15.74 -25.86
CA LYS A 243 26.12 -14.94 -27.09
C LYS A 243 24.93 -14.01 -27.07
N VAL A 244 25.16 -12.73 -27.35
CA VAL A 244 24.09 -11.72 -27.45
C VAL A 244 24.24 -10.95 -28.75
N LYS A 245 23.13 -10.76 -29.47
CA LYS A 245 23.04 -9.96 -30.70
C LYS A 245 21.95 -8.91 -30.56
N PHE A 246 22.16 -7.74 -31.16
CA PHE A 246 21.12 -6.73 -31.30
C PHE A 246 20.28 -6.99 -32.55
N ILE A 247 18.96 -6.98 -32.41
CA ILE A 247 18.01 -7.04 -33.52
C ILE A 247 17.29 -5.69 -33.59
N LYS A 248 17.50 -4.99 -34.70
CA LYS A 248 16.78 -3.76 -35.02
C LYS A 248 15.31 -4.08 -35.31
N LEU A 249 14.39 -3.33 -34.73
CA LEU A 249 12.97 -3.42 -35.06
C LEU A 249 12.64 -2.54 -36.26
N GLU A 250 11.70 -3.00 -37.09
CA GLU A 250 11.20 -2.22 -38.22
C GLU A 250 10.24 -1.16 -37.70
N GLN A 251 10.65 0.11 -37.75
CA GLN A 251 9.78 1.23 -37.43
C GLN A 251 9.04 1.65 -38.71
N ALA A 252 7.72 1.84 -38.62
CA ALA A 252 7.00 2.56 -39.66
C ALA A 252 7.70 3.91 -39.84
N ARG A 253 8.22 4.17 -41.04
CA ARG A 253 8.75 5.49 -41.37
C ARG A 253 7.58 6.47 -41.36
N ALA A 254 7.31 7.08 -40.22
CA ALA A 254 6.64 8.37 -40.20
C ALA A 254 7.60 9.40 -40.81
N GLU A 255 7.61 9.43 -42.15
CA GLU A 255 7.89 10.59 -43.01
C GLU A 255 9.20 11.37 -42.80
N ALA A 256 10.26 10.74 -42.32
CA ALA A 256 11.61 11.32 -42.32
C ALA A 256 12.25 11.47 -43.74
N ALA A 257 11.45 11.43 -44.81
CA ALA A 257 11.93 11.57 -46.19
C ALA A 257 11.09 12.51 -47.07
N ILE A 258 9.99 13.12 -46.58
CA ILE A 258 9.15 14.00 -47.40
C ILE A 258 9.51 15.50 -47.23
N PHE A 259 10.13 15.93 -46.13
CA PHE A 259 10.40 17.36 -45.91
C PHE A 259 11.80 17.87 -46.28
N ALA A 260 12.68 17.03 -46.82
CA ALA A 260 14.00 17.48 -47.28
C ALA A 260 14.07 17.77 -48.79
N HIS A 261 13.05 17.40 -49.58
CA HIS A 261 13.13 17.44 -51.05
C HIS A 261 12.19 18.41 -51.75
N GLU A 262 11.32 19.10 -51.00
CA GLU A 262 10.26 19.96 -51.57
C GLU A 262 10.51 21.47 -51.38
N ALA A 263 11.54 21.85 -50.61
CA ALA A 263 11.96 23.24 -50.46
C ALA A 263 12.86 23.75 -51.61
N ASP A 264 13.33 22.86 -52.49
CA ASP A 264 14.40 23.16 -53.47
C ASP A 264 13.93 23.10 -54.94
N ARG A 265 12.61 23.10 -55.20
CA ARG A 265 12.05 22.92 -56.56
C ARG A 265 10.94 23.89 -57.00
N GLN A 266 10.77 25.02 -56.34
CA GLN A 266 9.89 26.08 -56.85
C GLN A 266 10.57 27.46 -56.85
N GLN A 267 11.68 27.55 -57.57
CA GLN A 267 12.14 28.80 -58.16
C GLN A 267 12.54 28.53 -59.59
N ASP A 268 11.52 28.51 -60.47
CA ASP A 268 11.56 28.99 -61.86
C ASP A 268 10.37 28.41 -62.62
N LEU A 269 9.31 29.22 -62.80
CA LEU A 269 8.59 29.46 -64.07
C LEU A 269 7.29 30.26 -63.82
N PHE A 270 7.19 31.42 -64.49
CA PHE A 270 6.02 32.25 -64.81
C PHE A 270 4.90 32.44 -63.76
N CYS A 271 4.80 33.65 -63.18
CA CYS A 271 3.65 34.08 -62.39
C CYS A 271 2.95 35.28 -63.06
N SER A 272 1.65 35.18 -63.31
CA SER A 272 0.79 36.34 -63.61
C SER A 272 0.49 37.10 -62.31
N GLU A 273 0.32 38.42 -62.35
CA GLU A 273 0.02 39.27 -61.17
C GLU A 273 -1.14 38.75 -60.30
N ASP A 274 -2.13 38.08 -60.89
CA ASP A 274 -3.27 37.46 -60.19
C ASP A 274 -2.88 36.29 -59.26
N MET A 275 -1.80 35.57 -59.55
CA MET A 275 -1.35 34.41 -58.76
C MET A 275 -0.54 34.82 -57.54
N GLU A 276 0.22 35.92 -57.62
CA GLU A 276 0.91 36.48 -56.45
C GLU A 276 -0.10 37.04 -55.44
N ALA A 277 -1.17 37.69 -55.90
CA ALA A 277 -2.23 38.19 -55.05
C ALA A 277 -2.97 37.05 -54.30
N LEU A 278 -3.30 35.95 -55.00
CA LEU A 278 -3.94 34.78 -54.38
C LEU A 278 -3.03 34.09 -53.34
N LYS A 279 -1.74 33.95 -53.66
CA LYS A 279 -0.74 33.39 -52.72
C LYS A 279 -0.60 34.28 -51.48
N ALA A 280 -0.57 35.60 -51.64
CA ALA A 280 -0.52 36.54 -50.52
C ALA A 280 -1.78 36.46 -49.62
N GLU A 281 -2.97 36.38 -50.21
CA GLU A 281 -4.23 36.21 -49.47
C GLU A 281 -4.26 34.89 -48.68
N TYR A 282 -3.82 33.78 -49.30
CA TYR A 282 -3.67 32.50 -48.61
C TYR A 282 -2.68 32.57 -47.44
N HIS A 283 -1.54 33.24 -47.62
CA HIS A 283 -0.53 33.40 -46.57
C HIS A 283 -1.08 34.15 -45.36
N VAL A 284 -1.86 35.21 -45.55
CA VAL A 284 -2.49 35.96 -44.45
C VAL A 284 -3.46 35.07 -43.67
N LEU A 285 -4.36 34.38 -44.36
CA LEU A 285 -5.32 33.46 -43.72
C LEU A 285 -4.62 32.30 -42.99
N ARG A 286 -3.54 31.78 -43.57
CA ARG A 286 -2.72 30.75 -42.93
C ARG A 286 -2.09 31.24 -41.64
N MET A 287 -1.58 32.48 -41.58
CA MET A 287 -1.02 33.05 -40.35
C MET A 287 -2.09 33.23 -39.27
N GLU A 288 -3.29 33.69 -39.64
CA GLU A 288 -4.44 33.77 -38.72
C GLU A 288 -4.87 32.39 -38.20
N TRP A 289 -4.86 31.37 -39.07
CA TRP A 289 -5.14 29.98 -38.67
C TRP A 289 -4.08 29.41 -37.71
N VAL A 290 -2.79 29.64 -37.98
CA VAL A 290 -1.70 29.20 -37.09
C VAL A 290 -1.82 29.85 -35.71
N GLU A 291 -2.13 31.15 -35.67
CA GLU A 291 -2.33 31.88 -34.41
C GLU A 291 -3.59 31.39 -33.65
N LYS A 292 -4.67 31.05 -34.37
CA LYS A 292 -5.84 30.37 -33.78
C LYS A 292 -5.47 29.02 -33.15
N GLN A 293 -4.70 28.18 -33.84
CA GLN A 293 -4.27 26.87 -33.30
C GLN A 293 -3.37 27.04 -32.07
N ARG A 294 -2.44 28.00 -32.10
CA ARG A 294 -1.59 28.33 -30.95
C ARG A 294 -2.41 28.70 -29.71
N ARG A 295 -3.46 29.52 -29.88
CA ARG A 295 -4.36 29.91 -28.78
C ARG A 295 -5.20 28.75 -28.24
N LEU A 296 -5.63 27.83 -29.11
CA LEU A 296 -6.33 26.61 -28.70
C LEU A 296 -5.43 25.71 -27.85
N GLU A 297 -4.18 25.55 -28.26
CA GLU A 297 -3.19 24.77 -27.50
C GLU A 297 -2.83 25.46 -26.17
N GLU A 298 -2.61 26.78 -26.16
CA GLU A 298 -2.39 27.55 -24.93
C GLU A 298 -3.57 27.42 -23.96
N SER A 299 -4.81 27.52 -24.46
CA SER A 299 -6.03 27.28 -23.68
C SER A 299 -6.10 25.86 -23.10
N ARG A 300 -5.64 24.85 -23.86
CA ARG A 300 -5.57 23.45 -23.41
C ARG A 300 -4.53 23.27 -22.31
N LEU A 301 -3.34 23.83 -22.47
CA LEU A 301 -2.26 23.78 -21.47
C LEU A 301 -2.67 24.46 -20.16
N LEU A 302 -3.25 25.67 -20.23
CA LEU A 302 -3.76 26.37 -19.03
C LEU A 302 -4.85 25.56 -18.32
N GLN A 303 -5.70 24.82 -19.04
CA GLN A 303 -6.71 23.95 -18.43
C GLN A 303 -6.10 22.75 -17.69
N ILE A 304 -4.98 22.20 -18.20
CA ILE A 304 -4.24 21.14 -17.51
C ILE A 304 -3.61 21.70 -16.23
N GLU A 305 -2.98 22.87 -16.32
CA GLU A 305 -2.35 23.54 -15.17
C GLU A 305 -3.38 23.89 -14.09
N ILE A 306 -4.56 24.40 -14.47
CA ILE A 306 -5.69 24.63 -13.55
C ILE A 306 -6.08 23.35 -12.81
N LYS A 307 -6.16 22.20 -13.51
CA LYS A 307 -6.51 20.92 -12.88
C LYS A 307 -5.44 20.48 -11.88
N SER A 308 -4.16 20.61 -12.25
CA SER A 308 -3.04 20.29 -11.35
C SER A 308 -3.06 21.16 -10.10
N LEU A 309 -3.17 22.48 -10.25
CA LEU A 309 -3.20 23.42 -9.13
C LEU A 309 -4.39 23.20 -8.20
N ARG A 310 -5.57 22.87 -8.74
CA ARG A 310 -6.73 22.52 -7.91
C ARG A 310 -6.47 21.28 -7.05
N ALA A 311 -5.87 20.23 -7.62
CA ALA A 311 -5.51 19.03 -6.87
C ALA A 311 -4.48 19.32 -5.76
N GLU A 312 -3.46 20.14 -6.05
CA GLU A 312 -2.49 20.59 -5.05
C GLU A 312 -3.14 21.40 -3.93
N ILE A 313 -4.04 22.32 -4.27
CA ILE A 313 -4.80 23.15 -3.31
C ILE A 313 -5.66 22.27 -2.40
N ASP A 314 -6.36 21.29 -2.96
CA ASP A 314 -7.23 20.40 -2.20
C ASP A 314 -6.43 19.50 -1.25
N SER A 315 -5.30 18.96 -1.72
CA SER A 315 -4.35 18.23 -0.86
C SER A 315 -3.79 19.11 0.26
N LEU A 316 -3.44 20.37 -0.01
CA LEU A 316 -2.99 21.30 1.03
C LEU A 316 -4.08 21.60 2.06
N LYS A 317 -5.33 21.79 1.63
CA LYS A 317 -6.47 22.01 2.55
C LYS A 317 -6.70 20.80 3.45
N GLU A 318 -6.68 19.60 2.90
CA GLU A 318 -6.84 18.35 3.66
C GLU A 318 -5.72 18.20 4.70
N ASN A 319 -4.47 18.44 4.31
CA ASN A 319 -3.34 18.44 5.22
C ASN A 319 -3.50 19.46 6.35
N ILE A 320 -3.89 20.70 6.05
CA ILE A 320 -4.12 21.74 7.07
C ILE A 320 -5.24 21.32 8.03
N ALA A 321 -6.35 20.79 7.50
CA ALA A 321 -7.46 20.30 8.30
C ALA A 321 -7.02 19.17 9.24
N HIS A 322 -6.18 18.25 8.77
CA HIS A 322 -5.62 17.17 9.57
C HIS A 322 -4.74 17.70 10.71
N LEU A 323 -3.84 18.66 10.45
CA LEU A 323 -3.00 19.25 11.49
C LEU A 323 -3.83 20.00 12.54
N LEU A 324 -4.87 20.75 12.11
CA LEU A 324 -5.79 21.42 13.03
C LEU A 324 -6.58 20.42 13.88
N HIS A 325 -6.95 19.29 13.31
CA HIS A 325 -7.60 18.20 14.04
C HIS A 325 -6.68 17.62 15.13
N ILE A 326 -5.42 17.32 14.79
CA ILE A 326 -4.41 16.88 15.77
C ILE A 326 -4.23 17.93 16.87
N GLN A 327 -4.04 19.20 16.51
CA GLN A 327 -3.85 20.27 17.47
C GLN A 327 -5.02 20.38 18.46
N ARG A 328 -6.26 20.20 17.96
CA ARG A 328 -7.45 20.17 18.82
C ARG A 328 -7.41 18.97 19.78
N ARG A 329 -7.06 17.79 19.30
CA ARG A 329 -6.94 16.58 20.15
C ARG A 329 -5.87 16.76 21.22
N VAL A 330 -4.69 17.29 20.87
CA VAL A 330 -3.60 17.58 21.81
C VAL A 330 -4.05 18.58 22.89
N SER A 331 -4.82 19.60 22.51
CA SER A 331 -5.39 20.55 23.47
C SER A 331 -6.33 19.86 24.47
N ILE A 332 -7.22 18.98 24.00
CA ILE A 332 -8.12 18.19 24.87
C ILE A 332 -7.30 17.26 25.78
N TYR A 333 -6.25 16.63 25.25
CA TYR A 333 -5.36 15.76 26.01
C TYR A 333 -4.68 16.50 27.16
N ARG A 334 -4.10 17.68 26.89
CA ARG A 334 -3.45 18.52 27.91
C ARG A 334 -4.42 18.99 29.00
N GLN A 335 -5.70 19.12 28.69
CA GLN A 335 -6.75 19.43 29.66
C GLN A 335 -7.19 18.22 30.50
N ASN A 336 -6.81 17.00 30.12
CA ASN A 336 -7.19 15.75 30.78
C ASN A 336 -5.94 14.88 31.09
N PRO A 337 -5.00 15.38 31.92
CA PRO A 337 -3.76 14.66 32.25
C PRO A 337 -4.00 13.32 32.98
N ASP A 338 -5.16 13.17 33.61
CA ASP A 338 -5.62 11.99 34.33
C ASP A 338 -6.29 10.94 33.41
N TYR A 339 -6.46 11.23 32.12
CA TYR A 339 -7.17 10.35 31.18
C TYR A 339 -6.61 8.92 31.15
N ARG A 340 -5.28 8.77 31.19
CA ARG A 340 -4.63 7.45 31.19
C ARG A 340 -5.05 6.61 32.40
N GLU A 341 -5.17 7.25 33.56
CA GLU A 341 -5.59 6.59 34.79
C GLU A 341 -7.09 6.31 34.78
N LEU A 342 -7.91 7.26 34.30
CA LEU A 342 -9.35 7.03 34.06
C LEU A 342 -9.59 5.84 33.13
N ARG A 343 -8.81 5.72 32.06
CA ARG A 343 -8.91 4.61 31.09
C ARG A 343 -8.54 3.27 31.71
N ARG A 344 -7.51 3.25 32.57
CA ARG A 344 -7.13 2.05 33.35
C ARG A 344 -8.24 1.65 34.32
N MET A 345 -8.76 2.60 35.11
CA MET A 345 -9.84 2.35 36.06
C MET A 345 -11.10 1.85 35.35
N TRP A 346 -11.44 2.41 34.17
CA TRP A 346 -12.55 1.93 33.34
C TRP A 346 -12.36 0.47 32.88
N ALA A 347 -11.15 0.12 32.43
CA ALA A 347 -10.83 -1.25 32.03
C ALA A 347 -10.85 -2.23 33.21
N GLU A 348 -10.35 -1.83 34.38
CA GLU A 348 -10.41 -2.65 35.60
C GLU A 348 -11.85 -2.83 36.10
N LEU A 349 -12.70 -1.79 36.01
CA LEU A 349 -14.13 -1.92 36.31
C LEU A 349 -14.82 -2.92 35.38
N ALA A 350 -14.53 -2.88 34.07
CA ALA A 350 -15.08 -3.85 33.11
C ALA A 350 -14.67 -5.28 33.46
N LYS A 351 -13.39 -5.51 33.81
CA LYS A 351 -12.91 -6.83 34.25
C LYS A 351 -13.61 -7.30 35.53
N LEU A 352 -13.76 -6.43 36.52
CA LEU A 352 -14.46 -6.78 37.77
C LEU A 352 -15.94 -7.11 37.51
N ASP A 353 -16.59 -6.38 36.60
CA ASP A 353 -17.97 -6.65 36.18
C ASP A 353 -18.08 -8.04 35.51
N ASP A 354 -17.14 -8.39 34.62
CA ASP A 354 -17.09 -9.71 33.99
C ASP A 354 -16.90 -10.84 35.01
N ILE A 355 -15.94 -10.69 35.94
CA ILE A 355 -15.70 -11.69 37.00
C ILE A 355 -16.93 -11.80 37.90
N TRP A 356 -17.57 -10.69 38.23
CA TRP A 356 -18.78 -10.67 39.04
C TRP A 356 -19.92 -11.43 38.35
N HIS A 357 -20.16 -11.17 37.05
CA HIS A 357 -21.17 -11.89 36.27
C HIS A 357 -20.86 -13.37 36.12
N GLN A 358 -19.59 -13.75 35.96
CA GLN A 358 -19.19 -15.15 35.95
C GLN A 358 -19.54 -15.84 37.27
N LYS A 359 -19.26 -15.20 38.41
CA LYS A 359 -19.59 -15.73 39.73
C LYS A 359 -21.10 -15.77 39.98
N GLU A 360 -21.83 -14.79 39.46
CA GLU A 360 -23.29 -14.79 39.47
C GLU A 360 -23.88 -15.97 38.67
N GLN A 361 -23.33 -16.26 37.48
CA GLN A 361 -23.74 -17.43 36.69
C GLN A 361 -23.44 -18.75 37.41
N GLU A 362 -22.24 -18.88 38.01
CA GLU A 362 -21.88 -20.05 38.82
C GLU A 362 -22.84 -20.23 40.02
N LEU A 363 -23.29 -19.13 40.63
CA LEU A 363 -24.25 -19.15 41.74
C LEU A 363 -25.69 -19.44 41.27
N ASN A 364 -26.08 -18.96 40.09
CA ASN A 364 -27.41 -19.18 39.53
C ASN A 364 -27.71 -20.66 39.23
N VAL A 365 -26.68 -21.49 39.01
CA VAL A 365 -26.83 -22.96 38.93
C VAL A 365 -27.49 -23.53 40.18
N TYR A 366 -27.23 -22.93 41.35
CA TYR A 366 -27.79 -23.36 42.63
C TYR A 366 -29.10 -22.64 42.98
N LYS A 367 -29.25 -21.36 42.60
CA LYS A 367 -30.46 -20.56 42.88
C LYS A 367 -31.67 -20.95 42.02
N ASN A 368 -31.44 -21.53 40.84
CA ASN A 368 -32.48 -21.96 39.92
C ASN A 368 -32.97 -23.40 40.18
N ASP A 369 -32.44 -24.06 41.22
CA ASP A 369 -32.96 -25.34 41.68
C ASP A 369 -34.29 -25.10 42.42
N PRO A 370 -35.42 -25.70 42.00
CA PRO A 370 -36.72 -25.48 42.61
C PRO A 370 -36.81 -25.89 44.09
N LEU A 371 -35.82 -26.62 44.62
CA LEU A 371 -35.70 -26.99 46.03
C LEU A 371 -34.83 -26.03 46.86
N ILE A 372 -34.12 -25.09 46.23
CA ILE A 372 -33.12 -24.23 46.86
C ILE A 372 -33.35 -22.75 46.48
N ASP A 373 -34.14 -22.07 47.29
CA ASP A 373 -34.31 -20.60 47.25
C ASP A 373 -33.13 -19.91 48.00
N GLY A 374 -32.80 -18.67 47.63
CA GLY A 374 -31.80 -17.85 48.34
C GLY A 374 -32.02 -17.73 49.85
N ALA A 375 -33.28 -17.75 50.31
CA ALA A 375 -33.62 -17.84 51.73
C ALA A 375 -33.20 -19.20 52.33
N VAL A 376 -33.35 -20.30 51.58
CA VAL A 376 -32.94 -21.65 52.02
C VAL A 376 -31.42 -21.76 52.13
N ILE A 377 -30.66 -21.11 51.24
CA ILE A 377 -29.18 -21.09 51.30
C ILE A 377 -28.69 -20.34 52.55
N GLU A 378 -29.25 -19.17 52.85
CA GLU A 378 -28.85 -18.37 54.02
C GLU A 378 -29.29 -19.05 55.33
N VAL A 379 -30.45 -19.70 55.32
CA VAL A 379 -30.94 -20.54 56.43
C VAL A 379 -30.07 -21.78 56.62
N LEU A 380 -29.70 -22.50 55.56
CA LEU A 380 -28.74 -23.62 55.60
C LEU A 380 -27.39 -23.18 56.18
N ARG A 381 -26.96 -21.96 55.86
CA ARG A 381 -25.73 -21.37 56.39
C ARG A 381 -25.84 -21.15 57.90
N GLN A 382 -26.88 -20.45 58.37
CA GLN A 382 -27.07 -20.14 59.79
C GLN A 382 -27.41 -21.38 60.65
N GLU A 383 -28.28 -22.25 60.15
CA GLU A 383 -28.73 -23.42 60.90
C GLU A 383 -27.78 -24.60 60.80
N GLY A 384 -27.04 -24.74 59.69
CA GLY A 384 -25.93 -25.68 59.63
C GLY A 384 -24.85 -25.34 60.67
N LEU A 385 -24.60 -24.05 60.89
CA LEU A 385 -23.73 -23.52 61.95
C LEU A 385 -24.28 -23.85 63.35
N GLU A 386 -25.55 -23.52 63.63
CA GLU A 386 -26.19 -23.79 64.92
C GLU A 386 -26.32 -25.30 65.21
N TRP A 387 -26.67 -26.11 64.21
CA TRP A 387 -26.76 -27.58 64.32
C TRP A 387 -25.40 -28.21 64.59
N ILE A 388 -24.34 -27.74 63.90
CA ILE A 388 -22.96 -28.16 64.19
C ILE A 388 -22.62 -27.83 65.64
N GLU A 389 -22.91 -26.61 66.12
CA GLU A 389 -22.68 -26.20 67.51
C GLU A 389 -23.47 -27.05 68.52
N GLN A 390 -24.74 -27.35 68.24
CA GLN A 390 -25.61 -28.17 69.09
C GLN A 390 -25.17 -29.64 69.11
N LYS A 391 -24.74 -30.20 67.97
CA LYS A 391 -24.17 -31.55 67.90
C LYS A 391 -22.83 -31.63 68.59
N ILE A 392 -22.00 -30.59 68.55
CA ILE A 392 -20.75 -30.57 69.32
C ILE A 392 -21.04 -30.59 70.81
N TYR A 393 -22.04 -29.86 71.29
CA TYR A 393 -22.45 -29.90 72.69
C TYR A 393 -22.91 -31.31 73.09
N GLN A 394 -23.73 -31.96 72.26
CA GLN A 394 -24.15 -33.36 72.47
C GLN A 394 -23.00 -34.38 72.34
N ILE A 395 -21.99 -34.12 71.51
CA ILE A 395 -20.84 -35.01 71.27
C ILE A 395 -19.73 -34.78 72.31
N GLN A 396 -19.64 -33.58 72.89
CA GLN A 396 -18.75 -33.29 74.03
C GLN A 396 -19.25 -33.95 75.31
N SER A 397 -20.56 -34.24 75.43
CA SER A 397 -21.14 -35.01 76.53
C SER A 397 -21.19 -36.53 76.30
N LEU A 398 -20.77 -37.01 75.13
CA LEU A 398 -20.68 -38.43 74.79
C LEU A 398 -19.20 -38.86 74.71
N ASP A 399 -18.74 -39.62 75.72
CA ASP A 399 -17.37 -40.15 75.79
C ASP A 399 -17.06 -41.25 74.75
N SER A 400 -18.07 -41.73 74.03
CA SER A 400 -17.98 -42.94 73.18
C SER A 400 -17.77 -42.69 71.67
N LEU A 401 -17.62 -41.45 71.20
CA LEU A 401 -17.42 -41.17 69.77
C LEU A 401 -15.96 -41.30 69.33
N THR A 402 -15.73 -42.01 68.22
CA THR A 402 -14.40 -42.31 67.68
C THR A 402 -13.64 -41.06 67.23
N GLY A 403 -12.33 -41.06 67.49
CA GLY A 403 -11.42 -39.92 67.30
C GLY A 403 -11.33 -39.28 65.90
N PRO A 404 -11.69 -39.91 64.77
CA PRO A 404 -11.72 -39.27 63.45
C PRO A 404 -12.88 -38.27 63.30
N PHE A 405 -14.09 -38.65 63.73
CA PHE A 405 -15.30 -37.81 63.61
C PHE A 405 -15.19 -36.56 64.50
N LYS A 406 -14.68 -36.73 65.73
CA LYS A 406 -14.40 -35.64 66.67
C LYS A 406 -13.35 -34.65 66.13
N ARG A 407 -12.38 -35.12 65.33
CA ARG A 407 -11.36 -34.28 64.65
C ARG A 407 -11.93 -33.51 63.46
N LEU A 408 -12.80 -34.13 62.65
CA LEU A 408 -13.46 -33.48 61.53
C LEU A 408 -14.37 -32.33 62.01
N LEU A 409 -15.16 -32.57 63.06
CA LEU A 409 -16.01 -31.57 63.69
C LEU A 409 -15.20 -30.38 64.26
N LYS A 410 -14.08 -30.64 64.94
CA LYS A 410 -13.19 -29.57 65.43
C LYS A 410 -12.61 -28.70 64.29
N LYS A 411 -12.26 -29.30 63.15
CA LYS A 411 -11.79 -28.56 61.96
C LYS A 411 -12.89 -27.70 61.34
N LEU A 412 -14.12 -28.23 61.25
CA LEU A 412 -15.29 -27.49 60.76
C LEU A 412 -15.61 -26.28 61.64
N VAL A 413 -15.59 -26.45 62.96
CA VAL A 413 -15.77 -25.35 63.92
C VAL A 413 -14.71 -24.28 63.72
N PHE A 414 -13.45 -24.67 63.62
CA PHE A 414 -12.36 -23.71 63.42
C PHE A 414 -12.56 -22.90 62.13
N PHE A 415 -12.93 -23.59 61.03
CA PHE A 415 -13.21 -22.95 59.74
C PHE A 415 -14.36 -21.93 59.82
N PHE A 416 -15.46 -22.29 60.49
CA PHE A 416 -16.65 -21.44 60.59
C PHE A 416 -16.56 -20.35 61.70
N ARG A 417 -15.94 -20.62 62.86
CA ARG A 417 -15.73 -19.63 63.94
C ARG A 417 -14.79 -18.51 63.53
N PHE A 418 -13.74 -18.81 62.76
CA PHE A 418 -12.77 -17.80 62.33
C PHE A 418 -13.39 -16.82 61.33
N LYS A 419 -14.37 -17.26 60.52
CA LYS A 419 -15.09 -16.43 59.56
C LYS A 419 -16.21 -15.57 60.17
N ARG A 420 -16.88 -16.01 61.26
CA ARG A 420 -17.91 -15.22 61.98
C ARG A 420 -17.36 -13.89 62.53
N TYR A 421 -16.04 -13.80 62.76
CA TYR A 421 -15.38 -12.56 63.20
C TYR A 421 -15.32 -11.45 62.12
N LEU A 422 -15.69 -11.74 60.86
CA LEU A 422 -15.58 -10.80 59.73
C LEU A 422 -16.89 -10.14 59.29
N LEU A 423 -18.06 -10.55 59.80
CA LEU A 423 -19.37 -10.00 59.39
C LEU A 423 -20.28 -9.75 60.62
N LYS A 424 -20.46 -8.48 60.97
CA LYS A 424 -21.61 -7.99 61.74
C LYS A 424 -22.63 -7.47 60.72
N TYR A 425 -23.84 -8.05 60.65
CA TYR A 425 -25.14 -7.35 60.56
C TYR A 425 -26.30 -8.37 60.47
N ASP A 426 -27.45 -7.93 60.98
CA ASP A 426 -28.73 -8.60 61.28
C ASP A 426 -29.52 -9.13 60.06
N VAL A 427 -30.39 -10.14 60.27
CA VAL A 427 -31.86 -10.13 59.98
C VAL A 427 -32.51 -11.50 60.31
N THR A 428 -33.38 -11.45 61.33
CA THR A 428 -34.62 -12.17 61.72
C THR A 428 -34.96 -13.62 61.32
N HIS A 429 -35.31 -14.37 62.39
CA HIS A 429 -36.02 -15.65 62.50
C HIS A 429 -37.29 -15.80 61.64
N THR A 430 -37.41 -16.92 60.90
CA THR A 430 -38.60 -17.83 60.84
C THR A 430 -38.44 -18.92 59.76
N CYS A 431 -37.42 -19.80 59.85
CA CYS A 431 -37.34 -20.93 58.90
C CYS A 431 -36.75 -22.26 59.42
N GLY A 432 -36.33 -22.31 60.69
CA GLY A 432 -35.60 -23.49 61.19
C GLY A 432 -36.35 -24.75 61.46
N ASP A 433 -37.67 -24.67 61.41
CA ASP A 433 -38.51 -25.84 61.51
C ASP A 433 -38.66 -26.52 60.13
N ARG A 434 -38.53 -25.77 59.04
CA ARG A 434 -38.60 -26.31 57.67
C ARG A 434 -37.35 -27.10 57.29
N LEU A 435 -36.17 -26.62 57.68
CA LEU A 435 -34.90 -27.32 57.41
C LEU A 435 -34.75 -28.59 58.26
N ARG A 436 -35.13 -28.50 59.55
CA ARG A 436 -35.19 -29.67 60.45
C ARG A 436 -36.13 -30.74 59.93
N ASP A 437 -37.27 -30.35 59.37
CA ASP A 437 -38.22 -31.32 58.82
C ASP A 437 -37.74 -31.88 57.46
N MET A 438 -37.08 -31.10 56.60
CA MET A 438 -36.48 -31.62 55.36
C MET A 438 -35.35 -32.64 55.62
N LEU A 439 -34.48 -32.36 56.60
CA LEU A 439 -33.34 -33.23 56.93
C LEU A 439 -33.73 -34.48 57.74
N LYS A 440 -34.87 -34.46 58.45
CA LYS A 440 -35.39 -35.64 59.18
C LYS A 440 -35.76 -36.81 58.26
N TYR A 441 -36.17 -36.56 57.02
CA TYR A 441 -36.57 -37.60 56.07
C TYR A 441 -35.41 -38.12 55.21
N TRP A 442 -34.24 -37.49 55.28
CA TRP A 442 -33.05 -37.87 54.53
C TRP A 442 -32.31 -38.98 55.29
N SER A 443 -32.71 -40.23 55.02
CA SER A 443 -32.03 -41.46 55.47
C SER A 443 -30.71 -41.65 54.72
N LEU A 444 -29.82 -40.67 54.80
CA LEU A 444 -28.62 -40.56 53.97
C LEU A 444 -27.43 -41.32 54.56
N SER A 445 -26.67 -41.96 53.70
CA SER A 445 -25.42 -42.62 54.07
C SER A 445 -24.32 -41.57 54.38
N ALA A 446 -23.25 -41.98 55.07
CA ALA A 446 -22.14 -41.07 55.39
C ALA A 446 -21.48 -40.43 54.14
N LYS A 447 -21.57 -41.10 52.97
CA LYS A 447 -21.07 -40.60 51.69
C LYS A 447 -21.91 -39.44 51.14
N ASP A 448 -23.23 -39.54 51.29
CA ASP A 448 -24.17 -38.52 50.79
C ASP A 448 -24.06 -37.22 51.63
N TRP A 449 -23.69 -37.34 52.91
CA TRP A 449 -23.39 -36.20 53.77
C TRP A 449 -22.14 -35.41 53.34
N GLU A 450 -21.09 -36.08 52.85
CA GLU A 450 -19.91 -35.39 52.32
C GLU A 450 -20.21 -34.63 51.04
N GLU A 451 -21.06 -35.19 50.18
CA GLU A 451 -21.51 -34.54 48.94
C GLU A 451 -22.33 -33.27 49.24
N VAL A 452 -23.30 -33.33 50.14
CA VAL A 452 -24.10 -32.16 50.57
C VAL A 452 -23.23 -31.07 51.19
N LEU A 453 -22.30 -31.44 52.09
CA LEU A 453 -21.36 -30.48 52.70
C LEU A 453 -20.41 -29.86 51.66
N SER A 454 -20.06 -30.59 50.62
CA SER A 454 -19.22 -30.06 49.53
C SER A 454 -19.94 -28.98 48.73
N VAL A 455 -21.24 -29.15 48.48
CA VAL A 455 -22.09 -28.17 47.78
C VAL A 455 -22.24 -26.90 48.63
N ILE A 456 -22.54 -27.04 49.92
CA ILE A 456 -22.66 -25.91 50.85
C ILE A 456 -21.35 -25.10 50.90
N ARG A 457 -20.19 -25.77 50.95
CA ARG A 457 -18.88 -25.09 50.91
C ARG A 457 -18.66 -24.33 49.61
N LYS A 458 -19.03 -24.91 48.47
CA LYS A 458 -18.88 -24.25 47.15
C LYS A 458 -19.76 -23.00 47.06
N VAL A 459 -21.01 -23.09 47.48
CA VAL A 459 -21.95 -21.95 47.50
C VAL A 459 -21.45 -20.84 48.42
N ASP A 460 -20.95 -21.17 49.62
CA ASP A 460 -20.37 -20.20 50.56
C ASP A 460 -19.17 -19.45 49.94
N ILE A 461 -18.25 -20.18 49.28
CA ILE A 461 -17.09 -19.60 48.61
C ILE A 461 -17.52 -18.62 47.51
N LEU A 462 -18.52 -18.99 46.70
CA LEU A 462 -19.00 -18.18 45.59
C LEU A 462 -19.67 -16.88 46.06
N ILE A 463 -20.52 -16.95 47.08
CA ILE A 463 -21.17 -15.78 47.67
C ILE A 463 -20.12 -14.81 48.24
N HIS A 464 -19.14 -15.32 49.00
CA HIS A 464 -18.08 -14.47 49.56
C HIS A 464 -17.19 -13.85 48.49
N ALA A 465 -16.88 -14.60 47.43
CA ALA A 465 -16.15 -14.06 46.29
C ALA A 465 -16.95 -12.92 45.63
N GLN A 466 -18.26 -13.11 45.43
CA GLN A 466 -19.15 -12.11 44.86
C GLN A 466 -19.24 -10.84 45.72
N GLU A 467 -19.34 -10.98 47.06
CA GLU A 467 -19.34 -9.87 48.01
C GLU A 467 -18.01 -9.10 48.00
N ALA A 468 -16.87 -9.81 47.98
CA ALA A 468 -15.55 -9.22 47.93
C ALA A 468 -15.34 -8.43 46.62
N ILE A 469 -15.68 -9.02 45.47
CA ILE A 469 -15.63 -8.37 44.16
C ILE A 469 -16.56 -7.15 44.15
N ASN A 470 -17.79 -7.27 44.67
CA ASN A 470 -18.73 -6.17 44.69
C ASN A 470 -18.24 -5.00 45.56
N LYS A 471 -17.57 -5.28 46.68
CA LYS A 471 -16.96 -4.25 47.54
C LYS A 471 -15.81 -3.52 46.84
N GLU A 472 -14.96 -4.26 46.14
CA GLU A 472 -13.85 -3.71 45.36
C GLU A 472 -14.38 -2.88 44.18
N ARG A 473 -15.30 -3.43 43.40
CA ARG A 473 -16.02 -2.76 42.31
C ARG A 473 -16.66 -1.46 42.79
N THR A 474 -17.39 -1.48 43.90
CA THR A 474 -18.07 -0.30 44.45
C THR A 474 -17.06 0.78 44.88
N SER A 475 -15.95 0.37 45.50
CA SER A 475 -14.88 1.29 45.90
C SER A 475 -14.21 1.92 44.68
N LEU A 476 -13.85 1.11 43.68
CA LEU A 476 -13.23 1.56 42.44
C LEU A 476 -14.18 2.46 41.62
N LYS A 477 -15.47 2.10 41.56
CA LYS A 477 -16.49 2.87 40.84
C LYS A 477 -16.69 4.26 41.45
N LYS A 478 -16.71 4.37 42.78
CA LYS A 478 -16.76 5.67 43.47
C LYS A 478 -15.53 6.53 43.17
N ALA A 479 -14.34 5.94 43.23
CA ALA A 479 -13.10 6.65 42.89
C ALA A 479 -13.10 7.10 41.42
N TYR A 480 -13.56 6.24 40.52
CA TYR A 480 -13.68 6.51 39.09
C TYR A 480 -14.67 7.64 38.80
N ASP A 481 -15.87 7.60 39.38
CA ASP A 481 -16.91 8.62 39.16
C ASP A 481 -16.47 9.98 39.73
N LEU A 482 -15.78 9.98 40.89
CA LEU A 482 -15.19 11.19 41.46
C LEU A 482 -14.11 11.79 40.56
N MET A 483 -13.22 10.95 40.03
CA MET A 483 -12.18 11.39 39.11
C MET A 483 -12.82 11.90 37.82
N LEU A 484 -13.77 11.16 37.23
CA LEU A 484 -14.41 11.51 35.97
C LEU A 484 -15.19 12.84 36.06
N GLY A 485 -15.90 13.07 37.16
CA GLY A 485 -16.71 14.26 37.36
C GLY A 485 -17.86 14.35 36.35
N SER A 486 -18.00 15.51 35.69
CA SER A 486 -19.03 15.75 34.67
C SER A 486 -18.62 15.36 33.25
N ARG A 487 -17.41 14.81 33.07
CA ARG A 487 -16.88 14.43 31.75
C ARG A 487 -17.53 13.17 31.22
N ASN A 488 -17.60 13.03 29.90
CA ASN A 488 -18.14 11.84 29.25
C ASN A 488 -17.00 10.96 28.71
N MET A 489 -16.92 9.72 29.17
CA MET A 489 -15.81 8.82 28.82
C MET A 489 -15.83 8.34 27.39
N ASP A 490 -17.00 8.14 26.80
CA ASP A 490 -17.10 7.75 25.39
C ASP A 490 -16.65 8.91 24.49
N GLN A 491 -16.96 10.14 24.87
CA GLN A 491 -16.49 11.33 24.17
C GLN A 491 -14.98 11.49 24.31
N LEU A 492 -14.43 11.37 25.52
CA LEU A 492 -12.99 11.40 25.73
C LEU A 492 -12.27 10.29 24.97
N ALA A 493 -12.84 9.08 24.91
CA ALA A 493 -12.28 7.99 24.12
C ALA A 493 -12.29 8.29 22.61
N ARG A 494 -13.37 8.87 22.08
CA ARG A 494 -13.42 9.30 20.66
C ARG A 494 -12.39 10.38 20.34
N ASP A 495 -12.18 11.31 21.26
CA ASP A 495 -11.29 12.45 21.02
C ASP A 495 -9.82 12.11 21.27
N LEU A 496 -9.52 11.18 22.18
CA LEU A 496 -8.16 10.93 22.66
C LEU A 496 -7.54 9.63 22.14
N GLU A 497 -8.32 8.66 21.67
CA GLU A 497 -7.79 7.40 21.12
C GLU A 497 -7.49 7.49 19.61
N PRO A 498 -6.40 6.86 19.11
CA PRO A 498 -5.41 6.09 19.86
C PRO A 498 -4.46 6.98 20.68
N LEU A 499 -4.34 6.69 21.97
CA LEU A 499 -3.57 7.52 22.91
C LEU A 499 -2.06 7.56 22.59
N SER A 500 -1.51 6.47 22.05
CA SER A 500 -0.07 6.38 21.73
C SER A 500 0.39 7.39 20.69
N ASP A 501 -0.43 7.64 19.67
CA ASP A 501 -0.10 8.58 18.61
C ASP A 501 -0.23 10.01 19.12
N LEU A 502 -1.29 10.25 19.91
CA LEU A 502 -1.53 11.54 20.54
C LEU A 502 -0.45 11.92 21.55
N GLU A 503 0.08 10.96 22.30
CA GLU A 503 1.21 11.16 23.23
C GLU A 503 2.48 11.59 22.48
N ARG A 504 2.73 11.04 21.28
CA ARG A 504 3.86 11.47 20.44
C ARG A 504 3.64 12.87 19.88
N GLU A 505 2.44 13.16 19.37
CA GLU A 505 2.07 14.47 18.84
C GLU A 505 2.11 15.58 19.90
N ALA A 506 1.79 15.24 21.15
CA ALA A 506 1.84 16.17 22.27
C ALA A 506 3.25 16.60 22.68
N LEU A 507 4.30 15.87 22.25
CA LEU A 507 5.71 16.23 22.48
C LEU A 507 6.20 17.35 21.56
N ILE A 508 5.50 17.60 20.45
CA ILE A 508 5.85 18.65 19.49
C ILE A 508 5.53 20.01 20.12
N ASP A 509 6.47 20.96 20.01
CA ASP A 509 6.32 22.32 20.55
C ASP A 509 5.20 23.08 19.82
N ASP A 510 4.40 23.85 20.56
CA ASP A 510 3.30 24.65 19.99
C ASP A 510 3.81 25.68 18.96
N ARG A 511 5.06 26.13 19.11
CA ARG A 511 5.71 27.01 18.13
C ARG A 511 6.02 26.30 16.82
N GLU A 512 6.35 25.01 16.89
CA GLU A 512 6.63 24.18 15.72
C GLU A 512 5.34 23.91 14.95
N TRP A 513 4.26 23.52 15.63
CA TRP A 513 2.91 23.41 15.07
C TRP A 513 2.46 24.68 14.36
N LYS A 514 2.63 25.83 15.02
CA LYS A 514 2.27 27.12 14.43
C LYS A 514 3.09 27.43 13.19
N ARG A 515 4.39 27.18 13.21
CA ARG A 515 5.26 27.36 12.02
C ARG A 515 4.84 26.47 10.86
N GLU A 516 4.50 25.22 11.12
CA GLU A 516 4.07 24.30 10.06
C GLU A 516 2.75 24.75 9.43
N LEU A 517 1.76 25.10 10.26
CA LEU A 517 0.48 25.67 9.81
C LEU A 517 0.68 26.96 9.02
N ASP A 518 1.50 27.90 9.51
CA ASP A 518 1.79 29.16 8.83
C ASP A 518 2.51 28.92 7.49
N THR A 519 3.37 27.90 7.41
CA THR A 519 4.09 27.55 6.18
C THR A 519 3.15 26.93 5.15
N LYS A 520 2.30 25.99 5.56
CA LYS A 520 1.30 25.39 4.66
C LYS A 520 0.22 26.40 4.26
N GLY A 521 -0.19 27.29 5.16
CA GLY A 521 -1.11 28.38 4.88
C GLY A 521 -0.58 29.35 3.82
N ARG A 522 0.68 29.78 3.93
CA ARG A 522 1.33 30.61 2.89
C ARG A 522 1.41 29.90 1.54
N LYS A 523 1.75 28.62 1.52
CA LYS A 523 1.76 27.81 0.27
C LYS A 523 0.36 27.71 -0.35
N LEU A 524 -0.67 27.52 0.46
CA LEU A 524 -2.06 27.47 -0.01
C LEU A 524 -2.48 28.81 -0.63
N GLU A 525 -2.14 29.94 0.02
CA GLU A 525 -2.39 31.28 -0.50
C GLU A 525 -1.67 31.52 -1.83
N GLU A 526 -0.38 31.18 -1.90
CA GLU A 526 0.43 31.29 -3.12
C GLU A 526 -0.18 30.51 -4.29
N LYS A 527 -0.52 29.24 -4.06
CA LYS A 527 -1.12 28.37 -5.09
C LYS A 527 -2.51 28.83 -5.51
N THR A 528 -3.31 29.34 -4.58
CA THR A 528 -4.61 29.93 -4.86
C THR A 528 -4.48 31.17 -5.74
N ASN A 529 -3.50 32.04 -5.46
CA ASN A 529 -3.23 33.22 -6.27
C ASN A 529 -2.73 32.84 -7.68
N GLN A 530 -1.89 31.81 -7.80
CA GLN A 530 -1.47 31.26 -9.10
C GLN A 530 -2.66 30.76 -9.91
N LEU A 531 -3.57 30.00 -9.27
CA LEU A 531 -4.80 29.51 -9.91
C LEU A 531 -5.65 30.67 -10.44
N ILE A 532 -5.89 31.70 -9.64
CA ILE A 532 -6.66 32.90 -10.04
C ILE A 532 -6.00 33.57 -11.26
N ALA A 533 -4.68 33.73 -11.26
CA ALA A 533 -3.96 34.35 -12.37
C ALA A 533 -4.09 33.56 -13.68
N ILE A 534 -4.01 32.23 -13.62
CA ILE A 534 -4.13 31.35 -14.79
C ILE A 534 -5.58 31.31 -15.29
N GLU A 535 -6.57 31.28 -14.41
CA GLU A 535 -7.99 31.37 -14.78
C GLU A 535 -8.31 32.70 -15.47
N GLN A 536 -7.70 33.81 -15.04
CA GLN A 536 -7.81 35.10 -15.72
C GLN A 536 -7.18 35.07 -17.12
N LYS A 537 -5.98 34.49 -17.28
CA LYS A 537 -5.35 34.33 -18.60
C LYS A 537 -6.21 33.49 -19.55
N LEU A 538 -6.74 32.36 -19.08
CA LEU A 538 -7.63 31.50 -19.87
C LEU A 538 -8.90 32.25 -20.30
N ARG A 539 -9.46 33.10 -19.42
CA ARG A 539 -10.63 33.93 -19.74
C ARG A 539 -10.31 34.96 -20.83
N GLN A 540 -9.13 35.58 -20.80
CA GLN A 540 -8.70 36.53 -21.85
C GLN A 540 -8.59 35.83 -23.21
N ILE A 541 -7.95 34.65 -23.27
CA ILE A 541 -7.83 33.87 -24.51
C ILE A 541 -9.21 33.55 -25.10
N ARG A 542 -10.17 33.14 -24.26
CA ARG A 542 -11.55 32.82 -24.69
C ARG A 542 -12.35 34.01 -25.20
N LEU A 543 -12.06 35.23 -24.75
CA LEU A 543 -12.75 36.45 -25.17
C LEU A 543 -12.25 37.01 -26.51
N THR A 544 -11.16 36.45 -27.04
CA THR A 544 -10.55 36.94 -28.27
C THR A 544 -11.34 36.43 -29.48
N PRO A 545 -11.88 37.30 -30.35
CA PRO A 545 -12.69 36.87 -31.49
C PRO A 545 -11.86 36.08 -32.50
N VAL A 546 -12.48 35.05 -33.07
CA VAL A 546 -11.90 34.17 -34.09
C VAL A 546 -12.89 34.06 -35.24
N ASP A 547 -12.42 34.23 -36.48
CA ASP A 547 -13.24 34.00 -37.67
C ASP A 547 -13.57 32.49 -37.79
N PRO A 548 -14.84 32.10 -37.74
CA PRO A 548 -15.24 30.69 -37.80
C PRO A 548 -15.05 30.07 -39.19
N ASP A 549 -14.95 30.88 -40.25
CA ASP A 549 -14.88 30.41 -41.64
C ASP A 549 -13.46 30.45 -42.24
N LEU A 550 -12.42 30.67 -41.41
CA LEU A 550 -11.00 30.69 -41.81
C LEU A 550 -10.59 29.48 -42.67
N GLU A 551 -10.96 28.26 -42.26
CA GLU A 551 -10.63 27.03 -43.00
C GLU A 551 -11.36 26.95 -44.34
N LYS A 552 -12.64 27.36 -44.40
CA LYS A 552 -13.40 27.39 -45.66
C LYS A 552 -12.85 28.42 -46.63
N LYS A 553 -12.38 29.57 -46.12
CA LYS A 553 -11.74 30.61 -46.92
C LYS A 553 -10.41 30.11 -47.50
N MET A 554 -9.59 29.42 -46.69
CA MET A 554 -8.34 28.79 -47.15
C MET A 554 -8.59 27.70 -48.19
N GLU A 555 -9.53 26.77 -47.96
CA GLU A 555 -9.88 25.72 -48.93
C GLU A 555 -10.36 26.29 -50.27
N LYS A 556 -11.08 27.41 -50.23
CA LYS A 556 -11.55 28.10 -51.44
C LYS A 556 -10.38 28.64 -52.25
N ILE A 557 -9.38 29.22 -51.60
CA ILE A 557 -8.18 29.76 -52.26
C ILE A 557 -7.27 28.61 -52.74
N GLU A 558 -7.10 27.53 -51.98
CA GLU A 558 -6.37 26.33 -52.42
C GLU A 558 -6.98 25.72 -53.69
N LYS A 559 -8.31 25.59 -53.76
CA LYS A 559 -9.00 25.11 -54.97
C LYS A 559 -8.78 26.03 -56.17
N LEU A 560 -8.65 27.33 -55.97
CA LEU A 560 -8.36 28.29 -57.04
C LEU A 560 -6.90 28.20 -57.50
N LEU A 561 -5.95 28.02 -56.57
CA LEU A 561 -4.53 27.80 -56.88
C LEU A 561 -4.33 26.51 -57.68
N ILE A 562 -4.90 25.40 -57.23
CA ILE A 562 -4.79 24.08 -57.89
C ILE A 562 -5.41 24.12 -59.30
N ASN A 563 -6.61 24.71 -59.44
CA ASN A 563 -7.27 24.79 -60.75
C ASN A 563 -6.53 25.69 -61.76
N ASN A 564 -5.74 26.65 -61.30
CA ASN A 564 -4.92 27.49 -62.17
C ASN A 564 -3.57 26.83 -62.52
N GLU A 565 -2.94 26.10 -61.61
CA GLU A 565 -1.74 25.30 -61.90
C GLU A 565 -2.02 24.15 -62.88
N ILE A 566 -3.22 23.55 -62.85
CA ILE A 566 -3.63 22.51 -63.83
C ILE A 566 -3.92 23.10 -65.22
N LYS A 567 -4.21 24.41 -65.32
CA LYS A 567 -4.56 25.10 -66.59
C LYS A 567 -3.35 25.69 -67.31
N GLN A 568 -2.23 25.88 -66.63
CA GLN A 568 -0.94 26.32 -67.18
C GLN A 568 -0.11 25.10 -67.58
#